data_AF-A0A6J6CXV1-F1
#
_entry.id   AF-A0A6J6CXV1-F1
#
_cell.length_a   1.000
_cell.length_b   1.000
_cell.length_c   1.000
_cell.angle_alpha   90.00
_cell.angle_beta   90.00
_cell.angle_gamma   90.00
#
_symmetry.space_group_name_H-M   'P 1'
#
loop_
_entity.id
_entity.type
_entity.pdbx_description
1 polymer ?
#
loop_
_entity_poly.entity_id
_entity_poly.type
_entity_poly.pdbx_seq_one_letter_code
_entity_poly.pdbx_strand_id
1 'polypeptide(L)'
;MWLVSRERGSAIADFVLVAFPMLALFVGTVSVSFASYARTVILDATIEGARFAALADQDTAAGIQKTKQLVQSSLGRAVDLEVAASSVRIGSIESIRFVSSAEFNLAPGTKILTVSSVATRELIY
;
A
#
# COMPACT_ATOMS: atom_id res chain seq x y z
N MET A 1 -24.25 32.15 -50.69
CA MET A 1 -24.40 30.68 -50.53
C MET A 1 -23.51 30.25 -49.37
N TRP A 2 -24.03 30.23 -48.13
CA TRP A 2 -23.25 29.77 -46.98
C TRP A 2 -23.34 28.25 -46.88
N LEU A 3 -22.20 27.58 -46.98
CA LEU A 3 -22.06 26.15 -46.74
C LEU A 3 -22.25 25.89 -45.24
N VAL A 4 -23.35 25.23 -44.88
CA VAL A 4 -23.57 24.71 -43.53
C VAL A 4 -22.54 23.60 -43.30
N SER A 5 -21.41 23.96 -42.72
CA SER A 5 -20.40 23.01 -42.28
C SER A 5 -20.95 22.20 -41.09
N ARG A 6 -20.70 20.89 -41.09
CA ARG A 6 -21.15 19.95 -40.05
C ARG A 6 -20.48 20.25 -38.69
N GLU A 7 -20.96 21.24 -37.96
CA GLU A 7 -20.50 21.57 -36.59
C GLU A 7 -20.82 20.48 -35.57
N ARG A 8 -21.81 19.61 -35.85
CA ARG A 8 -22.20 18.48 -35.00
C ARG A 8 -21.04 17.52 -34.67
N GLY A 9 -20.01 17.43 -35.51
CA GLY A 9 -18.83 16.61 -35.23
C GLY A 9 -17.84 17.26 -34.25
N SER A 10 -17.77 18.59 -34.20
CA SER A 10 -16.86 19.33 -33.30
C SER A 10 -17.32 19.25 -31.86
N ALA A 11 -18.62 19.40 -31.60
CA ALA A 11 -19.14 19.41 -30.23
C ALA A 11 -18.81 18.13 -29.43
N ILE A 12 -18.81 16.97 -30.10
CA ILE A 12 -18.42 15.70 -29.49
C ILE A 12 -16.91 15.66 -29.25
N ALA A 13 -16.10 16.12 -30.21
CA ALA A 13 -14.65 16.18 -30.07
C ALA A 13 -14.23 17.13 -28.94
N ASP A 14 -14.81 18.32 -28.87
CA ASP A 14 -14.55 19.34 -27.84
C ASP A 14 -14.90 18.80 -26.46
N PHE A 15 -16.03 18.10 -26.32
CA PHE A 15 -16.39 17.44 -25.07
C PHE A 15 -15.39 16.36 -24.68
N VAL A 16 -15.01 15.47 -25.60
CA VAL A 16 -14.05 14.38 -25.32
C VAL A 16 -12.68 14.94 -24.94
N LEU A 17 -12.22 16.02 -25.59
CA LEU A 17 -10.96 16.69 -25.28
C LEU A 17 -10.92 17.25 -23.85
N VAL A 18 -12.07 17.53 -23.24
CA VAL A 18 -12.16 18.00 -21.85
C VAL A 18 -12.45 16.83 -20.90
N ALA A 19 -13.44 16.01 -21.22
CA ALA A 19 -13.91 14.93 -20.36
C ALA A 19 -12.83 13.86 -20.16
N PHE A 20 -12.06 13.53 -21.21
CA PHE A 20 -11.01 12.52 -21.12
C PHE A 20 -9.88 12.92 -20.16
N PRO A 21 -9.19 14.06 -20.31
CA PRO A 21 -8.16 14.46 -19.35
C PRO A 21 -8.73 14.74 -17.96
N MET A 22 -9.95 15.26 -17.85
CA MET A 22 -10.59 15.46 -16.53
C MET A 22 -10.82 14.13 -15.82
N LEU A 23 -11.32 13.10 -16.53
CA LEU A 23 -11.48 11.76 -16.00
C LEU A 23 -10.12 11.12 -15.68
N ALA A 24 -9.13 11.26 -16.56
CA ALA A 24 -7.79 10.74 -16.34
C ALA A 24 -7.12 11.37 -15.11
N LEU A 25 -7.29 12.69 -14.92
CA LEU A 25 -6.83 13.41 -13.74
C LEU A 25 -7.56 12.92 -12.49
N PHE A 26 -8.88 12.79 -12.53
CA PHE A 26 -9.66 12.28 -11.42
C PHE A 26 -9.20 10.88 -10.98
N VAL A 27 -9.10 9.95 -11.93
CA VAL A 27 -8.61 8.59 -11.67
C VAL A 27 -7.16 8.61 -11.20
N GLY A 28 -6.31 9.46 -11.78
CA GLY A 28 -4.93 9.64 -11.37
C GLY A 28 -4.80 10.10 -9.92
N THR A 29 -5.57 11.11 -9.51
CA THR A 29 -5.61 11.60 -8.13
C THR A 29 -6.09 10.51 -7.17
N VAL A 30 -7.22 9.86 -7.46
CA VAL A 30 -7.73 8.75 -6.61
C VAL A 30 -6.70 7.63 -6.50
N SER A 31 -6.02 7.30 -7.59
CA SER A 31 -4.99 6.26 -7.61
C SER A 31 -3.81 6.60 -6.71
N VAL A 32 -3.31 7.83 -6.80
CA VAL A 32 -2.19 8.31 -5.96
C VAL A 32 -2.60 8.38 -4.48
N SER A 33 -3.78 8.92 -4.18
CA SER A 33 -4.32 8.99 -2.83
C SER A 33 -4.48 7.60 -2.21
N PHE A 34 -5.03 6.64 -2.96
CA PHE A 34 -5.18 5.27 -2.49
C PHE A 34 -3.82 4.60 -2.25
N ALA A 35 -2.86 4.74 -3.16
CA ALA A 35 -1.52 4.18 -2.99
C ALA A 35 -0.81 4.76 -1.75
N SER A 36 -0.95 6.07 -1.51
CA SER A 36 -0.42 6.75 -0.32
C SER A 36 -1.07 6.24 0.98
N TYR A 37 -2.39 6.09 0.96
CA TYR A 37 -3.14 5.53 2.07
C TYR A 37 -2.70 4.09 2.39
N ALA A 38 -2.67 3.21 1.40
CA ALA A 38 -2.25 1.82 1.55
C ALA A 38 -0.83 1.71 2.14
N ARG A 39 0.12 2.53 1.65
CA ARG A 39 1.49 2.57 2.19
C ARG A 39 1.51 2.93 3.67
N THR A 40 0.74 3.93 4.07
CA THR A 40 0.65 4.37 5.47
C THR A 40 0.07 3.25 6.35
N VAL A 41 -1.03 2.63 5.91
CA VAL A 41 -1.68 1.53 6.64
C VAL A 41 -0.76 0.32 6.80
N ILE A 42 -0.07 -0.10 5.72
CA ILE A 42 0.85 -1.24 5.77
C ILE A 42 2.02 -0.95 6.73
N LEU A 43 2.53 0.28 6.72
CA LEU A 43 3.62 0.68 7.61
C LEU A 43 3.19 0.64 9.07
N ASP A 44 2.03 1.20 9.39
CA ASP A 44 1.47 1.17 10.75
C ASP A 44 1.25 -0.27 11.25
N ALA A 45 0.63 -1.10 10.43
CA ALA A 45 0.43 -2.52 10.73
C ALA A 45 1.75 -3.29 10.92
N THR A 46 2.78 -2.95 10.13
CA THR A 46 4.10 -3.59 10.23
C THR A 46 4.83 -3.18 11.51
N ILE A 47 4.71 -1.92 11.94
CA ILE A 47 5.25 -1.45 13.22
C ILE A 47 4.56 -2.16 14.38
N GLU A 48 3.23 -2.23 14.35
CA GLU A 48 2.47 -2.90 15.40
C GLU A 48 2.76 -4.40 15.46
N GLY A 49 2.89 -5.08 14.31
CA GLY A 49 3.29 -6.48 14.27
C GLY A 49 4.73 -6.72 14.76
N ALA A 50 5.66 -5.82 14.44
CA ALA A 50 7.04 -5.89 14.94
C ALA A 50 7.10 -5.69 16.46
N ARG A 51 6.33 -4.73 17.00
CA ARG A 51 6.18 -4.53 18.44
C ARG A 51 5.58 -5.76 19.10
N PHE A 52 4.51 -6.31 18.52
CA PHE A 52 3.84 -7.50 19.04
C PHE A 52 4.78 -8.71 19.10
N ALA A 53 5.60 -8.93 18.07
CA ALA A 53 6.60 -10.01 18.06
C ALA A 53 7.79 -9.77 19.01
N ALA A 54 8.05 -8.54 19.42
CA ALA A 54 9.14 -8.22 20.34
C ALA A 54 8.80 -8.47 21.81
N LEU A 55 7.53 -8.73 22.14
CA LEU A 55 7.09 -9.13 23.48
C LEU A 55 7.68 -10.50 23.85
N ALA A 56 8.03 -10.69 25.12
CA ALA A 56 8.71 -11.88 25.62
C ALA A 56 7.94 -13.20 25.37
N ASP A 57 6.60 -13.15 25.40
CA ASP A 57 5.73 -14.32 25.23
C ASP A 57 5.26 -14.54 23.78
N GLN A 58 5.69 -13.70 22.84
CA GLN A 58 5.24 -13.76 21.46
C GLN A 58 6.34 -14.20 20.51
N ASP A 59 5.95 -14.99 19.52
CA ASP A 59 6.83 -15.40 18.43
C ASP A 59 6.63 -14.49 17.21
N THR A 60 7.66 -14.40 16.37
CA THR A 60 7.67 -13.74 15.06
C THR A 60 6.49 -14.14 14.18
N ALA A 61 6.07 -15.41 14.20
CA ALA A 61 4.89 -15.89 13.48
C ALA A 61 3.59 -15.21 13.92
N ALA A 62 3.44 -14.92 15.21
CA ALA A 62 2.27 -14.24 15.75
C ALA A 62 2.25 -12.76 15.33
N GLY A 63 3.40 -12.10 15.28
CA GLY A 63 3.55 -10.75 14.71
C GLY A 63 3.20 -10.69 13.22
N ILE A 64 3.62 -11.69 12.43
CA ILE A 64 3.25 -11.80 11.00
C ILE A 64 1.73 -11.90 10.85
N GLN A 65 1.09 -12.77 11.62
CA GLN A 65 -0.36 -12.96 11.56
C GLN A 65 -1.10 -11.68 11.98
N LYS A 66 -0.62 -10.98 13.01
CA LYS A 66 -1.16 -9.69 13.45
C LYS A 66 -1.08 -8.63 12.36
N THR A 67 0.08 -8.48 11.70
CA THR A 67 0.25 -7.55 10.58
C THR A 67 -0.74 -7.86 9.46
N LYS A 68 -0.88 -9.14 9.08
CA LYS A 68 -1.83 -9.56 8.05
C LYS A 68 -3.28 -9.23 8.44
N GLN A 69 -3.68 -9.48 9.68
CA GLN A 69 -5.02 -9.15 10.17
C GLN A 69 -5.32 -7.65 10.11
N LEU A 70 -4.38 -6.80 10.55
CA LEU A 70 -4.55 -5.34 10.56
C LEU A 70 -4.61 -4.75 9.14
N VAL A 71 -3.79 -5.26 8.22
CA VAL A 71 -3.85 -4.84 6.82
C VAL A 71 -5.16 -5.31 6.18
N GLN A 72 -5.58 -6.56 6.43
CA GLN A 72 -6.83 -7.09 5.89
C GLN A 72 -8.07 -6.36 6.42
N SER A 73 -8.08 -5.92 7.68
CA SER A 73 -9.21 -5.16 8.23
C SER A 73 -9.34 -3.76 7.62
N SER A 74 -8.24 -3.20 7.11
CA SER A 74 -8.17 -1.82 6.61
C SER A 74 -8.25 -1.73 5.09
N LEU A 75 -7.57 -2.64 4.37
CA LEU A 75 -7.47 -2.65 2.90
C LEU A 75 -8.29 -3.78 2.26
N GLY A 76 -8.86 -4.70 3.05
CA GLY A 76 -9.65 -5.83 2.55
C GLY A 76 -8.84 -6.82 1.71
N ARG A 77 -9.54 -7.56 0.84
CA ARG A 77 -8.94 -8.55 -0.08
C ARG A 77 -8.33 -7.93 -1.35
N ALA A 78 -8.33 -6.60 -1.45
CA ALA A 78 -7.85 -5.89 -2.63
C ALA A 78 -6.32 -5.86 -2.72
N VAL A 79 -5.62 -6.15 -1.61
CA VAL A 79 -4.17 -6.17 -1.50
C VAL A 79 -3.73 -7.59 -1.18
N ASP A 80 -2.80 -8.11 -1.99
CA ASP A 80 -2.08 -9.33 -1.61
C ASP A 80 -0.83 -8.91 -0.82
N LEU A 81 -0.71 -9.44 0.41
CA LEU A 81 0.31 -9.02 1.37
C LEU A 81 1.19 -10.20 1.76
N GLU A 82 2.45 -10.12 1.37
CA GLU A 82 3.52 -10.96 1.87
C GLU A 82 4.20 -10.28 3.05
N VAL A 83 4.43 -11.01 4.14
CA VAL A 83 5.11 -10.49 5.32
C VAL A 83 6.13 -11.52 5.77
N ALA A 84 7.38 -11.10 5.89
CA ALA A 84 8.47 -11.88 6.42
C ALA A 84 9.01 -11.21 7.70
N ALA A 85 9.38 -12.02 8.68
CA ALA A 85 10.04 -11.60 9.90
C ALA A 85 11.39 -12.31 10.01
N SER A 86 12.41 -11.61 10.47
CA SER A 86 13.75 -12.16 10.70
C SER A 86 14.35 -11.54 11.96
N SER A 87 14.92 -12.38 12.83
CA SER A 87 15.72 -11.92 13.96
C SER A 87 17.05 -11.36 13.44
N VAL A 88 17.30 -10.07 13.65
CA VAL A 88 18.53 -9.39 13.26
C VAL A 88 19.18 -8.82 14.51
N ARG A 89 20.42 -9.20 14.82
CA ARG A 89 21.21 -8.51 15.85
C ARG A 89 21.78 -7.22 15.27
N ILE A 90 21.48 -6.09 15.91
CA ILE A 90 22.10 -4.80 15.59
C ILE A 90 23.00 -4.45 16.78
N GLY A 91 24.32 -4.63 16.62
CA GLY A 91 25.27 -4.53 17.73
C GLY A 91 25.08 -5.66 18.76
N SER A 92 25.01 -5.32 20.05
CA SER A 92 24.73 -6.26 21.15
C SER A 92 23.24 -6.48 21.44
N ILE A 93 22.35 -5.87 20.65
CA ILE A 93 20.90 -5.88 20.89
C ILE A 93 20.24 -6.87 19.93
N GLU A 94 19.40 -7.77 20.46
CA GLU A 94 18.54 -8.61 19.64
C GLU A 94 17.36 -7.78 19.12
N SER A 95 17.22 -7.69 17.81
CA SER A 95 16.12 -6.96 17.17
C SER A 95 15.37 -7.89 16.22
N ILE A 96 14.10 -7.59 15.96
CA ILE A 96 13.27 -8.30 15.00
C ILE A 96 13.00 -7.34 13.84
N ARG A 97 13.44 -7.73 12.64
CA ARG A 97 13.16 -7.02 11.40
C ARG A 97 11.92 -7.63 10.75
N PHE A 98 10.95 -6.79 10.45
CA PHE A 98 9.83 -7.13 9.59
C PHE A 98 10.03 -6.52 8.21
N VAL A 99 9.67 -7.28 7.18
CA VAL A 99 9.60 -6.83 5.79
C VAL A 99 8.24 -7.22 5.25
N SER A 100 7.44 -6.23 4.88
CA SER A 100 6.12 -6.42 4.29
C SER A 100 6.17 -5.99 2.84
N SER A 101 5.75 -6.86 1.93
CA SER A 101 5.61 -6.60 0.50
C SER A 101 4.14 -6.69 0.12
N ALA A 102 3.59 -5.63 -0.45
CA ALA A 102 2.22 -5.60 -0.92
C ALA A 102 2.18 -5.44 -2.44
N GLU A 103 1.40 -6.29 -3.09
CA GLU A 103 1.05 -6.16 -4.50
C GLU A 103 -0.32 -5.52 -4.64
N PHE A 104 -0.41 -4.49 -5.48
CA PHE A 104 -1.68 -3.83 -5.76
C PHE A 104 -1.92 -3.59 -7.25
N ASN A 105 -3.13 -3.94 -7.71
CA ASN A 105 -3.56 -3.87 -9.10
C ASN A 105 -4.48 -2.65 -9.31
N LEU A 106 -3.91 -1.46 -9.53
CA LEU A 106 -4.68 -0.20 -9.68
C LEU A 106 -4.62 0.41 -11.08
N ALA A 107 -3.76 -0.09 -11.96
CA ALA A 107 -3.51 0.42 -13.31
C ALA A 107 -2.99 -0.74 -14.19
N PRO A 108 -2.67 -0.57 -15.49
CA PRO A 108 -2.01 -1.63 -16.24
C PRO A 108 -0.59 -1.80 -15.68
N GLY A 109 -0.43 -2.73 -14.74
CA GLY A 109 0.83 -3.06 -14.07
C GLY A 109 0.66 -3.28 -12.57
N THR A 110 1.28 -4.35 -12.08
CA THR A 110 1.41 -4.65 -10.64
C THR A 110 2.48 -3.73 -10.04
N LYS A 111 2.14 -3.02 -8.95
CA LYS A 111 3.12 -2.25 -8.18
C LYS A 111 3.42 -2.97 -6.87
N ILE A 112 4.71 -3.10 -6.56
CA ILE A 112 5.21 -3.73 -5.34
C ILE A 112 5.59 -2.61 -4.36
N LEU A 113 5.00 -2.63 -3.16
CA LEU A 113 5.36 -1.74 -2.06
C LEU A 113 6.08 -2.55 -1.00
N THR A 114 7.38 -2.30 -0.82
CA THR A 114 8.18 -2.92 0.23
C THR A 114 8.35 -1.95 1.40
N VAL A 115 7.98 -2.38 2.60
CA VAL A 115 8.16 -1.65 3.86
C VAL A 115 9.00 -2.51 4.80
N SER A 116 9.98 -1.90 5.48
CA SER A 116 10.75 -2.58 6.51
C SER A 116 10.64 -1.85 7.85
N SER A 117 10.49 -2.60 8.93
CA SER A 117 10.51 -2.11 10.32
C SER A 117 11.48 -2.94 11.15
N VAL A 118 12.01 -2.37 12.22
CA VAL A 118 12.89 -3.06 13.18
C VAL A 118 12.41 -2.73 14.61
N ALA A 119 12.20 -3.75 15.43
CA ALA A 119 11.85 -3.60 16.85
C ALA A 119 12.91 -4.28 17.74
N THR A 120 13.30 -3.65 18.84
CA THR A 120 14.25 -4.19 19.82
C THR A 120 13.53 -5.16 20.76
N ARG A 121 14.08 -6.35 20.99
CA ARG A 121 13.53 -7.33 21.93
C ARG A 121 13.78 -6.86 23.37
N GLU A 122 12.73 -6.82 24.20
CA GLU A 122 12.89 -6.50 25.61
C GLU A 122 13.57 -7.69 26.31
N LEU A 123 14.84 -7.49 26.71
CA LEU A 123 15.54 -8.41 27.59
C LEU A 123 15.02 -8.18 29.00
N ILE A 124 14.11 -9.05 29.46
CA ILE A 124 13.78 -9.14 30.89
C ILE A 124 15.06 -9.61 31.60
N TYR A 125 15.63 -8.74 32.42
CA TYR A 125 16.73 -9.04 33.33
C TYR A 125 16.20 -9.52 34.68
#